data_AF-A0AAD3SDC5-F1
#
_entry.id   AF-A0AAD3SDC5-F1
#
_cell.length_a   1.000
_cell.length_b   1.000
_cell.length_c   1.000
_cell.angle_alpha   90.00
_cell.angle_beta   90.00
_cell.angle_gamma   90.00
#
_symmetry.space_group_name_H-M   'P 1'
#
loop_
_entity.id
_entity.type
_entity.pdbx_description
1 polymer ?
#
loop_
_entity_poly.entity_id
_entity_poly.type
_entity_poly.pdbx_seq_one_letter_code
_entity_poly.pdbx_strand_id
1 'polypeptide(L)'
;MTPGRLRNHLENIAGFATGHMGFRKDVEESIAADLNPSIALRHTIEEWTARNEAAQLDLARTSFSVGSSEGDILQALNFVLHICQRSKPNKQHVIHKSGVIYLIVDMLKNSSREVQLKALETLRNMEEEDSKT
;
A
#
# COMPACT_ATOMS: atom_id res chain seq x y z
N MET A 1 56.28 4.11 -46.84
CA MET A 1 55.33 3.94 -45.73
C MET A 1 54.71 2.56 -45.89
N THR A 2 54.99 1.61 -44.99
CA THR A 2 54.69 0.19 -45.21
C THR A 2 53.22 -0.15 -44.91
N PRO A 3 52.58 -1.02 -45.71
CA PRO A 3 51.16 -1.37 -45.58
C PRO A 3 50.76 -2.01 -44.24
N GLY A 4 51.73 -2.41 -43.41
CA GLY A 4 51.47 -2.92 -42.06
C GLY A 4 51.06 -1.87 -41.02
N ARG A 5 51.35 -0.57 -41.24
CA ARG A 5 51.13 0.48 -40.22
C ARG A 5 49.68 0.98 -40.16
N LEU A 6 48.94 0.89 -41.28
CA LEU A 6 47.51 1.23 -41.34
C LEU A 6 46.62 0.11 -40.78
N ARG A 7 47.04 -1.14 -40.94
CA ARG A 7 46.33 -2.32 -40.38
C ARG A 7 46.27 -2.27 -38.85
N ASN A 8 47.41 -1.99 -38.20
CA ASN A 8 47.48 -1.90 -36.74
C ASN A 8 46.67 -0.72 -36.18
N HIS A 9 46.47 0.34 -36.96
CA HIS A 9 45.66 1.49 -36.54
C HIS A 9 44.16 1.20 -36.64
N LEU A 10 43.74 0.41 -37.65
CA LEU A 10 42.35 -0.04 -37.80
C LEU A 10 41.97 -1.13 -36.77
N GLU A 11 42.90 -2.02 -36.43
CA GLU A 11 42.68 -3.06 -35.39
C GLU A 11 42.56 -2.46 -33.98
N ASN A 12 43.29 -1.38 -33.67
CA ASN A 12 43.12 -0.64 -32.42
C ASN A 12 41.78 0.09 -32.31
N ILE A 13 41.22 0.58 -33.44
CA ILE A 13 39.90 1.23 -33.46
C ILE A 13 38.77 0.18 -33.34
N ALA A 14 38.92 -0.99 -33.95
CA ALA A 14 37.96 -2.10 -33.82
C ALA A 14 37.94 -2.69 -32.41
N GLY A 15 39.09 -2.79 -31.73
CA GLY A 15 39.17 -3.21 -30.33
C GLY A 15 38.45 -2.26 -29.37
N PHE A 16 38.40 -0.96 -29.67
CA PHE A 16 37.68 0.03 -28.86
C PHE A 16 36.15 -0.11 -28.96
N ALA A 17 35.63 -0.54 -30.12
CA ALA A 17 34.19 -0.73 -30.34
C ALA A 17 33.63 -2.01 -29.70
N THR A 18 34.49 -2.99 -29.39
CA THR A 18 34.05 -4.29 -28.83
C THR A 18 33.98 -4.27 -27.30
N GLY A 19 34.58 -3.26 -26.65
CA GLY A 19 34.50 -3.04 -25.20
C GLY A 19 33.15 -2.50 -24.70
N HIS A 20 32.20 -2.22 -25.59
CA HIS A 20 30.92 -1.57 -25.26
C HIS A 20 29.73 -2.54 -25.14
N MET A 21 30.01 -3.83 -24.92
CA MET A 21 28.99 -4.88 -24.69
C MET A 21 29.14 -5.55 -23.30
N GLY A 22 29.80 -4.90 -22.36
CA GLY A 22 29.76 -5.25 -20.94
C GLY A 22 28.79 -4.37 -20.13
N PHE A 23 28.68 -3.09 -20.50
CA PHE A 23 27.96 -2.08 -19.72
C PHE A 23 26.43 -2.16 -19.75
N ARG A 24 25.82 -3.05 -20.53
CA ARG A 24 24.34 -3.12 -20.66
C ARG A 24 23.69 -4.21 -19.80
N LYS A 25 24.45 -5.17 -19.26
CA LYS A 25 23.87 -6.19 -18.38
C LYS A 25 23.82 -5.71 -16.93
N ASP A 26 24.86 -4.99 -16.53
CA ASP A 26 25.01 -4.38 -15.20
C ASP A 26 24.00 -3.24 -14.99
N VAL A 27 23.61 -2.53 -16.06
CA VAL A 27 22.61 -1.47 -15.98
C VAL A 27 21.22 -2.08 -15.70
N GLU A 28 20.81 -3.15 -16.37
CA GLU A 28 19.48 -3.73 -16.09
C GLU A 28 19.38 -4.40 -14.72
N GLU A 29 20.47 -4.96 -14.20
CA GLU A 29 20.55 -5.49 -12.84
C GLU A 29 20.68 -4.37 -11.78
N SER A 30 21.19 -3.19 -12.15
CA SER A 30 21.26 -1.99 -11.30
C SER A 30 19.95 -1.21 -11.25
N ILE A 31 19.09 -1.25 -12.28
CA ILE A 31 17.80 -0.52 -12.24
C ILE A 31 16.85 -1.12 -11.18
N ALA A 32 16.97 -2.41 -10.87
CA ALA A 32 16.27 -3.03 -9.75
C ALA A 32 16.74 -2.49 -8.38
N ALA A 33 17.99 -2.03 -8.29
CA ALA A 33 18.57 -1.40 -7.10
C ALA A 33 18.42 0.14 -7.08
N ASP A 34 18.28 0.79 -8.25
CA ASP A 34 18.13 2.23 -8.45
C ASP A 34 16.68 2.62 -8.79
N LEU A 35 15.71 2.02 -8.09
CA LEU A 35 14.40 2.62 -8.02
C LEU A 35 14.60 4.03 -7.44
N ASN A 36 14.39 5.09 -8.25
CA ASN A 36 14.58 6.50 -7.86
C ASN A 36 14.25 6.66 -6.38
N PRO A 37 15.13 7.18 -5.51
CA PRO A 37 14.92 7.19 -4.06
C PRO A 37 13.51 7.63 -3.64
N SER A 38 12.88 8.53 -4.41
CA SER A 38 11.48 8.94 -4.23
C SER A 38 10.44 7.82 -4.42
N ILE A 39 10.68 6.87 -5.33
CA ILE A 39 9.86 5.68 -5.58
C ILE A 39 10.08 4.63 -4.49
N ALA A 40 11.33 4.33 -4.12
CA ALA A 40 11.62 3.38 -3.03
C ALA A 40 11.06 3.87 -1.69
N LEU A 41 11.21 5.17 -1.40
CA LEU A 41 10.59 5.82 -0.24
C LEU A 41 9.07 5.78 -0.34
N ARG A 42 8.48 6.07 -1.51
CA ARG A 42 7.03 5.98 -1.69
C ARG A 42 6.51 4.57 -1.41
N HIS A 43 7.15 3.52 -1.96
CA HIS A 43 6.77 2.14 -1.68
C HIS A 43 6.87 1.81 -0.19
N THR A 44 7.95 2.22 0.45
CA THR A 44 8.14 1.99 1.89
C THR A 44 7.07 2.70 2.72
N ILE A 45 6.71 3.94 2.37
CA ILE A 45 5.63 4.70 3.02
C ILE A 45 4.29 4.00 2.79
N GLU A 46 3.98 3.60 1.55
CA GLU A 46 2.74 2.91 1.21
C GLU A 46 2.61 1.59 1.97
N GLU A 47 3.69 0.81 2.06
CA GLU A 47 3.68 -0.48 2.73
C GLU A 47 3.62 -0.35 4.26
N TRP A 48 4.33 0.63 4.83
CA TRP A 48 4.22 0.94 6.25
C TRP A 48 2.81 1.46 6.60
N THR A 49 2.22 2.29 5.72
CA THR A 49 0.84 2.76 5.86
C THR A 49 -0.14 1.61 5.83
N ALA A 50 -0.02 0.67 4.87
CA ALA A 50 -0.88 -0.50 4.78
C ALA A 50 -0.76 -1.41 6.01
N ARG A 51 0.45 -1.60 6.54
CA ARG A 51 0.68 -2.34 7.79
C ARG A 51 0.08 -1.62 9.00
N ASN A 52 0.19 -0.30 9.07
CA ASN A 52 -0.37 0.49 10.16
C ASN A 52 -1.92 0.50 10.12
N GLU A 53 -2.51 0.55 8.92
CA GLU A 53 -3.95 0.38 8.70
C GLU A 53 -4.42 -1.00 9.24
N ALA A 54 -3.69 -2.08 8.93
CA ALA A 54 -4.00 -3.42 9.42
C ALA A 54 -3.89 -3.53 10.95
N ALA A 55 -2.80 -3.02 11.54
CA ALA A 55 -2.59 -3.07 12.98
C ALA A 55 -3.66 -2.30 13.78
N GLN A 56 -4.07 -1.13 13.27
CA GLN A 56 -5.13 -0.36 13.90
C GLN A 56 -6.52 -0.96 13.69
N LEU A 57 -6.74 -1.67 12.57
CA LEU A 57 -7.96 -2.46 12.39
C LEU A 57 -8.05 -3.58 13.43
N ASP A 58 -6.94 -4.25 13.73
CA ASP A 58 -6.88 -5.27 14.78
C ASP A 58 -7.15 -4.66 16.17
N LEU A 59 -6.58 -3.48 16.46
CA LEU A 59 -6.88 -2.75 17.69
C LEU A 59 -8.36 -2.37 17.79
N ALA A 60 -8.97 -1.86 16.71
CA ALA A 60 -10.39 -1.53 16.66
C ALA A 60 -11.25 -2.77 16.99
N ARG A 61 -10.87 -3.96 16.52
CA ARG A 61 -11.57 -5.20 16.90
C ARG A 61 -11.50 -5.47 18.40
N THR A 62 -10.36 -5.23 19.04
CA THR A 62 -10.24 -5.41 20.49
C THR A 62 -11.10 -4.39 21.26
N SER A 63 -11.26 -3.18 20.74
CA SER A 63 -12.10 -2.13 21.34
C SER A 63 -13.60 -2.37 21.17
N PHE A 64 -14.03 -3.27 20.28
CA PHE A 64 -15.43 -3.72 20.20
C PHE A 64 -15.74 -4.85 21.19
N SER A 65 -14.76 -5.29 21.99
CA SER A 65 -14.98 -6.33 22.99
C SER A 65 -15.77 -5.81 24.20
N VAL A 66 -16.46 -6.73 24.88
CA VAL A 66 -17.27 -6.44 26.06
C VAL A 66 -16.38 -5.89 27.18
N GLY A 67 -16.53 -4.60 27.48
CA GLY A 67 -15.78 -3.93 28.56
C GLY A 67 -15.05 -2.65 28.14
N SER A 68 -14.97 -2.34 26.84
CA SER A 68 -14.42 -1.07 26.36
C SER A 68 -15.31 0.13 26.68
N SER A 69 -14.68 1.29 26.90
CA SER A 69 -15.43 2.52 27.16
C SER A 69 -16.12 3.00 25.89
N GLU A 70 -17.20 3.77 26.05
CA GLU A 70 -17.91 4.39 24.92
C GLU A 70 -16.97 5.22 24.03
N GLY A 71 -16.02 5.95 24.65
CA GLY A 71 -15.02 6.73 23.92
C GLY A 71 -14.10 5.87 23.05
N ASP A 72 -13.65 4.72 23.57
CA ASP A 72 -12.79 3.79 22.82
C ASP A 72 -13.52 3.18 21.63
N ILE A 73 -14.81 2.85 21.80
CA ILE A 73 -15.67 2.33 20.73
C ILE A 73 -15.88 3.38 19.64
N LEU A 74 -16.16 4.63 20.02
CA LEU A 74 -16.35 5.73 19.06
C LEU A 74 -15.04 6.03 18.30
N GLN A 75 -13.91 6.01 18.99
CA GLN A 75 -12.60 6.19 18.35
C GLN A 75 -12.30 5.06 17.36
N ALA A 76 -12.60 3.81 17.74
CA ALA A 76 -12.45 2.66 16.87
C ALA A 76 -13.35 2.75 15.63
N LEU A 77 -14.62 3.15 15.78
CA LEU A 77 -15.53 3.34 14.65
C LEU A 77 -15.07 4.46 13.71
N ASN A 78 -14.64 5.61 14.25
CA ASN A 78 -14.10 6.71 13.44
C ASN A 78 -12.87 6.28 12.65
N PHE A 79 -12.01 5.44 13.24
CA PHE A 79 -10.84 4.94 12.56
C PHE A 79 -11.21 4.02 11.39
N VAL A 80 -12.14 3.08 11.62
CA VAL A 80 -12.62 2.20 10.55
C VAL A 80 -13.29 3.01 9.44
N LEU A 81 -14.11 4.00 9.77
CA LEU A 81 -14.72 4.92 8.81
C LEU A 81 -13.65 5.65 7.98
N HIS A 82 -12.58 6.12 8.61
CA HIS A 82 -11.47 6.78 7.92
C HIS A 82 -10.73 5.85 6.94
N ILE A 83 -10.52 4.59 7.34
CA ILE A 83 -9.98 3.58 6.42
C ILE A 83 -10.92 3.39 5.24
N CYS A 84 -12.24 3.27 5.46
CA CYS A 84 -13.21 3.07 4.39
C CYS A 84 -13.17 4.21 3.38
N GLN A 85 -13.12 5.46 3.84
CA GLN A 85 -13.08 6.66 2.98
C GLN A 85 -11.78 6.81 2.19
N ARG A 86 -10.64 6.33 2.72
CA ARG A 86 -9.33 6.40 2.05
C ARG A 86 -9.01 5.19 1.18
N SER A 87 -9.71 4.09 1.43
CA SER A 87 -9.49 2.84 0.73
C SER A 87 -10.00 2.95 -0.70
N LYS A 88 -9.10 2.78 -1.66
CA LYS A 88 -9.47 2.52 -3.05
C LYS A 88 -10.32 1.22 -3.10
N PRO A 89 -11.21 1.03 -4.08
CA PRO A 89 -12.16 -0.11 -4.14
C PRO A 89 -11.49 -1.49 -4.01
N ASN A 90 -10.24 -1.62 -4.45
CA ASN A 90 -9.43 -2.83 -4.31
C ASN A 90 -9.01 -3.19 -2.87
N LYS A 91 -9.09 -2.26 -1.91
CA LYS A 91 -8.83 -2.51 -0.47
C LYS A 91 -10.10 -2.87 0.32
N GLN A 92 -11.29 -2.64 -0.24
CA GLN A 92 -12.57 -2.94 0.40
C GLN A 92 -12.73 -4.45 0.70
N HIS A 93 -12.16 -5.30 -0.15
CA HIS A 93 -12.07 -6.75 0.07
C HIS A 93 -11.40 -7.13 1.40
N VAL A 94 -10.41 -6.34 1.84
CA VAL A 94 -9.71 -6.57 3.11
C VAL A 94 -10.65 -6.30 4.28
N ILE A 95 -11.46 -5.25 4.20
CA ILE A 95 -12.45 -4.88 5.22
C ILE A 95 -13.55 -5.95 5.31
N HIS A 96 -14.07 -6.42 4.18
CA HIS A 96 -15.08 -7.50 4.19
C HIS A 96 -14.52 -8.82 4.74
N LYS A 97 -13.31 -9.22 4.31
CA LYS A 97 -12.66 -10.45 4.80
C LYS A 97 -12.23 -10.36 6.26
N SER A 98 -12.05 -9.16 6.80
CA SER A 98 -11.66 -8.96 8.19
C SER A 98 -12.77 -9.31 9.19
N GLY A 99 -14.02 -9.48 8.76
CA GLY A 99 -15.13 -9.73 9.68
C GLY A 99 -15.48 -8.53 10.58
N VAL A 100 -14.85 -7.36 10.36
CA VAL A 100 -15.12 -6.11 11.09
C VAL A 100 -16.55 -5.64 10.88
N ILE A 101 -17.16 -5.96 9.74
CA ILE A 101 -18.57 -5.65 9.46
C ILE A 101 -19.49 -6.27 10.52
N TYR A 102 -19.27 -7.54 10.89
CA TYR A 102 -20.07 -8.20 11.92
C TYR A 102 -19.92 -7.54 13.29
N LEU A 103 -18.72 -7.04 13.62
CA LEU A 103 -18.47 -6.33 14.87
C LEU A 103 -19.17 -4.97 14.90
N ILE A 104 -19.17 -4.23 13.79
CA ILE A 104 -19.89 -2.95 13.68
C ILE A 104 -21.39 -3.17 13.74
N VAL A 105 -21.91 -4.23 13.12
CA VAL A 105 -23.32 -4.61 13.22
C VAL A 105 -23.70 -4.94 14.66
N ASP A 106 -22.81 -5.56 15.44
CA ASP A 106 -23.07 -5.81 16.85
C ASP A 106 -23.08 -4.52 17.69
N MET A 107 -22.28 -3.51 17.30
CA MET A 107 -22.32 -2.18 17.93
C MET A 107 -23.65 -1.45 17.73
N LEU A 108 -24.48 -1.83 16.76
CA LEU A 108 -25.85 -1.31 16.62
C LEU A 108 -26.77 -1.71 17.79
N LYS A 109 -26.40 -2.74 18.55
CA LYS A 109 -27.13 -3.17 19.75
C LYS A 109 -26.64 -2.49 21.02
N ASN A 110 -25.60 -1.66 20.93
CA ASN A 110 -25.08 -0.92 22.08
C ASN A 110 -26.15 0.03 22.64
N SER A 111 -26.16 0.28 23.94
CA SER A 111 -27.13 1.18 24.59
C SER A 111 -26.90 2.66 24.26
N SER A 112 -25.69 3.04 23.86
CA SER A 112 -25.39 4.42 23.45
C SER A 112 -25.93 4.69 22.05
N ARG A 113 -26.78 5.72 21.96
CA ARG A 113 -27.28 6.24 20.68
C ARG A 113 -26.16 6.81 19.81
N GLU A 114 -25.12 7.37 20.43
CA GLU A 114 -23.98 7.93 19.70
C GLU A 114 -23.17 6.83 19.01
N VAL A 115 -22.91 5.72 19.73
CA VAL A 115 -22.27 4.52 19.18
C VAL A 115 -23.10 3.92 18.04
N GLN A 116 -24.42 3.81 18.23
CA GLN A 116 -25.32 3.29 17.19
C GLN A 116 -25.29 4.14 15.91
N LEU A 117 -25.41 5.46 16.05
CA LEU A 117 -25.39 6.39 14.90
C LEU A 117 -24.06 6.33 14.16
N LYS A 118 -22.95 6.28 14.91
CA LYS A 118 -21.61 6.19 14.34
C LYS A 118 -21.38 4.85 13.64
N ALA A 119 -21.90 3.75 14.18
CA ALA A 119 -21.87 2.44 13.53
C ALA A 119 -22.65 2.42 12.21
N LEU A 120 -23.85 3.03 12.17
CA LEU A 120 -24.64 3.18 10.94
C LEU A 120 -23.92 4.02 9.88
N GLU A 121 -23.33 5.15 10.28
CA GLU A 121 -22.52 5.99 9.38
C GLU A 121 -21.36 5.18 8.76
N THR A 122 -20.70 4.38 9.59
CA THR A 122 -19.58 3.53 9.17
C THR A 122 -20.02 2.47 8.16
N LEU A 123 -21.14 1.78 8.42
CA LEU A 123 -21.69 0.78 7.49
C LEU A 123 -22.14 1.40 6.17
N ARG A 124 -22.78 2.58 6.20
CA ARG A 124 -23.20 3.27 4.97
C ARG A 124 -22.01 3.61 4.07
N ASN A 125 -20.92 4.12 4.64
CA ASN A 125 -19.71 4.44 3.88
C ASN A 125 -19.03 3.18 3.29
N MET A 126 -19.21 2.02 3.92
CA MET A 126 -18.73 0.75 3.37
C MET A 126 -19.55 0.27 2.15
N GLU A 127 -20.79 0.72 1.98
CA GLU A 127 -21.69 0.30 0.89
C GLU A 127 -21.67 1.28 -0.29
N GLU A 128 -21.54 2.57 -0.04
CA GLU A 128 -21.65 3.64 -1.05
C GLU A 128 -20.57 3.54 -2.16
N GLU A 129 -19.46 2.84 -1.92
CA GLU A 129 -18.39 2.60 -2.90
C GLU A 129 -18.63 1.42 -3.86
N ASP A 130 -19.56 0.50 -3.55
CA ASP A 130 -19.90 -0.65 -4.42
C ASP A 130 -20.95 -0.29 -5.49
N SER A 131 -21.53 0.92 -5.38
CA SER A 131 -22.64 1.42 -6.23
C SER A 131 -22.21 2.28 -7.42
N LYS A 132 -20.90 2.56 -7.58
CA LYS A 132 -20.34 3.32 -8.71
C LYS A 132 -19.87 2.36 -9.82
N THR A 133 -20.81 1.62 -10.40
CA THR A 133 -20.64 0.92 -11.70
C THR A 133 -21.36 1.66 -12.80
#